data_AF-A0A8C8SCQ5-F1
#
_entry.id   AF-A0A8C8SCQ5-F1
#
_cell.length_a   1.000
_cell.length_b   1.000
_cell.length_c   1.000
_cell.angle_alpha   90.00
_cell.angle_beta   90.00
_cell.angle_gamma   90.00
#
_symmetry.space_group_name_H-M   'P 1'
#
loop_
_entity.id
_entity.type
_entity.pdbx_description
1 polymer ?
#
loop_
_entity_poly.entity_id
_entity_poly.type
_entity_poly.pdbx_seq_one_letter_code
_entity_poly.pdbx_strand_id
1 'polypeptide(L)' 'MVRWSQWMAAALCSLFPLAESFPMQSLRCYNDYISQSTCTWQECTAARRFLNLTLFK' A
#
# COMPACT_ATOMS: atom_id res chain seq x y z
N MET A 1 18.60 -17.31 -6.84
CA MET A 1 17.61 -17.68 -5.80
C MET A 1 16.64 -16.55 -5.40
N VAL A 2 16.52 -15.43 -6.13
CA VAL A 2 15.70 -14.25 -5.73
C VAL A 2 14.29 -14.24 -6.38
N ARG A 3 14.08 -15.08 -7.40
CA ARG A 3 12.86 -15.05 -8.21
C ARG A 3 11.65 -15.56 -7.41
N TRP A 4 11.78 -16.65 -6.66
CA TRP A 4 10.69 -17.28 -5.90
C TRP A 4 10.11 -16.39 -4.78
N SER A 5 10.95 -15.72 -3.99
CA SER A 5 10.52 -14.84 -2.91
C SER A 5 9.73 -13.62 -3.40
N GLN A 6 10.05 -13.13 -4.60
CA GLN A 6 9.37 -11.99 -5.21
C GLN A 6 7.96 -12.34 -5.71
N TRP A 7 7.76 -13.55 -6.25
CA TRP A 7 6.44 -14.05 -6.65
C TRP A 7 5.53 -14.32 -5.44
N MET A 8 6.08 -14.82 -4.32
CA MET A 8 5.30 -15.03 -3.10
C MET A 8 4.79 -13.70 -2.51
N ALA A 9 5.61 -12.65 -2.50
CA ALA A 9 5.19 -11.32 -2.05
C ALA A 9 4.12 -10.70 -2.96
N ALA A 10 4.23 -10.90 -4.28
CA ALA A 10 3.19 -10.46 -5.23
C ALA A 10 1.87 -11.21 -5.04
N ALA A 11 1.93 -12.54 -4.82
CA ALA A 11 0.74 -13.36 -4.58
C ALA A 11 0.01 -12.96 -3.29
N LEU A 12 0.74 -12.67 -2.21
CA LEU A 12 0.16 -12.15 -0.96
C LEU A 12 -0.56 -10.82 -1.15
N CYS A 13 -0.03 -9.94 -1.99
CA CYS A 13 -0.68 -8.66 -2.32
C CYS A 13 -1.95 -8.83 -3.16
N SER A 14 -1.99 -9.82 -4.05
CA SER A 14 -3.18 -10.14 -4.86
C SER A 14 -4.27 -10.90 -4.11
N LEU A 15 -3.96 -11.43 -2.92
CA LEU A 15 -4.89 -12.15 -2.04
C LEU A 15 -5.78 -11.20 -1.21
N PHE A 16 -5.44 -9.91 -1.13
CA PHE A 16 -6.32 -8.91 -0.50
C PHE A 16 -7.56 -8.67 -1.38
N PRO A 17 -8.75 -8.58 -0.78
CA PRO A 17 -10.00 -8.54 -1.54
C PRO A 17 -10.04 -7.33 -2.48
N LEU A 18 -10.37 -7.58 -3.75
CA LEU A 18 -10.44 -6.62 -4.86
C LEU A 18 -11.46 -5.48 -4.68
N ALA A 19 -12.18 -5.44 -3.55
CA ALA A 19 -13.16 -4.40 -3.25
C ALA A 19 -12.49 -3.06 -2.90
N GLU A 20 -11.28 -3.09 -2.36
CA GLU A 20 -10.51 -1.90 -1.99
C GLU A 20 -9.02 -2.18 -2.22
N SER A 21 -8.29 -1.25 -2.84
CA SER A 21 -6.86 -1.47 -3.09
C SER A 21 -6.10 -1.66 -1.76
N PHE A 22 -5.11 -2.55 -1.72
CA PHE A 22 -4.25 -2.77 -0.53
C PHE A 22 -3.77 -1.49 0.19
N PRO A 23 -3.29 -0.44 -0.52
CA PRO A 23 -2.94 0.83 0.12
C PRO A 23 -4.13 1.54 0.77
N MET A 24 -5.35 1.44 0.20
CA MET A 24 -6.56 2.01 0.80
C MET A 24 -6.99 1.23 2.05
N GLN A 25 -6.97 -0.12 1.99
CA GLN A 25 -7.30 -0.96 3.16
C GLN A 25 -6.39 -0.72 4.37
N SER A 26 -5.11 -0.40 4.12
CA SER A 26 -4.11 -0.15 5.15
C SER A 26 -3.95 1.35 5.50
N LEU A 27 -4.72 2.23 4.86
CA LEU A 27 -4.63 3.67 5.06
C LEU A 27 -5.11 4.04 6.47
N ARG A 28 -4.24 4.71 7.21
CA ARG A 28 -4.53 5.30 8.53
C ARG A 28 -4.12 6.76 8.51
N CYS A 29 -5.04 7.64 8.85
CA CYS A 29 -4.77 9.07 8.97
C CYS A 29 -4.99 9.51 10.41
N TYR A 30 -4.02 10.22 10.95
CA TYR A 30 -4.12 10.92 12.22
C TYR A 30 -4.10 12.42 11.95
N ASN A 31 -5.03 13.15 12.55
CA ASN A 31 -5.09 14.60 12.47
C ASN A 31 -4.80 15.16 13.87
N ASP A 32 -3.86 16.09 13.96
CA ASP A 32 -3.54 16.79 15.20
C ASP A 32 -4.54 17.93 15.51
N TYR A 33 -5.48 18.22 14.60
CA TYR A 33 -6.49 19.28 14.63
C TYR A 33 -5.94 20.71 14.76
N ILE A 34 -4.63 20.89 14.58
CA ILE A 34 -3.97 22.19 14.66
C ILE A 34 -3.45 22.58 13.27
N SER A 35 -2.68 21.70 12.63
CA SER A 35 -1.99 22.05 11.39
C SER A 35 -1.54 20.85 10.55
N GLN A 36 -1.43 19.66 11.15
CA GLN A 36 -0.86 18.49 10.51
C GLN A 36 -1.82 17.31 10.51
N SER A 37 -2.04 16.78 9.31
CA SER A 37 -2.67 15.48 9.12
C SER A 37 -1.65 14.53 8.50
N THR A 38 -1.29 13.50 9.27
CA THR A 38 -0.30 12.49 8.92
C THR A 38 -1.02 11.22 8.51
N CYS A 39 -0.81 10.79 7.27
CA CYS A 39 -1.37 9.55 6.76
C CYS A 39 -0.26 8.54 6.50
N THR A 40 -0.51 7.30 6.87
CA THR A 40 0.37 6.16 6.62
C THR A 40 -0.43 5.05 5.95
N TRP A 41 0.19 4.37 5.00
CA TRP A 41 -0.39 3.22 4.33
C TRP A 41 0.70 2.22 3.98
N GLN A 42 0.31 0.98 3.73
CA GLN A 42 1.22 -0.05 3.26
C GLN A 42 1.14 -0.16 1.73
N GLU A 43 2.28 -0.39 1.11
CA GLU A 43 2.37 -0.61 -0.32
C GLU A 43 3.06 -1.93 -0.62
N CYS A 44 2.55 -2.61 -1.64
CA CYS A 44 3.18 -3.79 -2.20
C CYS A 44 4.50 -3.42 -2.88
N THR A 45 5.63 -3.87 -2.34
CA THR A 45 6.96 -3.59 -2.90
C THR A 45 7.11 -4.05 -4.35
N ALA A 46 6.40 -5.12 -4.74
CA ALA A 46 6.34 -5.56 -6.13
C ALA A 46 5.60 -4.55 -7.03
N ALA A 47 4.53 -3.91 -6.54
CA ALA A 47 3.75 -2.93 -7.28
C ALA A 47 4.51 -1.62 -7.51
N ARG A 48 5.35 -1.20 -6.57
CA ARG A 48 6.16 0.03 -6.67
C ARG A 48 7.09 0.06 -7.90
N ARG A 49 7.43 -1.10 -8.47
CA ARG A 49 8.23 -1.18 -9.71
C ARG A 49 7.44 -0.82 -10.97
N PHE A 50 6.12 -0.87 -10.89
CA PHE A 50 5.21 -0.71 -12.03
C PHE A 50 4.30 0.50 -11.87
N LEU A 51 3.99 0.89 -10.63
CA LEU A 51 3.03 1.94 -10.30
C LEU A 51 3.62 2.85 -9.23
N ASN A 52 3.45 4.17 -9.39
CA ASN A 52 3.70 5.15 -8.34
C ASN A 52 2.36 5.64 -7.81
N LEU A 53 2.16 5.52 -6.50
CA LEU A 53 0.93 5.93 -5.85
C LEU A 53 1.11 7.28 -5.17
N THR A 54 0.14 8.15 -5.37
CA THR A 54 0.04 9.45 -4.70
C THR A 54 -1.28 9.47 -3.94
N LEU A 55 -1.20 9.80 -2.65
CA LEU A 55 -2.39 10.02 -1.83
C LEU A 55 -2.83 11.48 -2.01
N PHE A 56 -4.03 11.67 -2.55
CA PHE A 56 -4.67 12.99 -2.62
C PHE A 56 -5.49 13.22 -1.36
N LYS A 57 -5.46 14.46 -0.84
CA LYS A 57 -6.27 14.92 0.28
C LYS A 57 -7.53 15.63 -0.20
#